data_AF-A0AAP0PSK6-F1
#
_entry.id   AF-A0AAP0PSK6-F1
#
_cell.length_a   1.000
_cell.length_b   1.000
_cell.length_c   1.000
_cell.angle_alpha   90.00
_cell.angle_beta   90.00
_cell.angle_gamma   90.00
#
_symmetry.space_group_name_H-M   'P 1'
#
loop_
_entity.id
_entity.type
_entity.pdbx_description
1 polymer ?
#
loop_
_entity_poly.entity_id
_entity_poly.type
_entity_poly.pdbx_seq_one_letter_code
_entity_poly.pdbx_strand_id
1 'polypeptide(L)'
;MDSIKQSSSNSLIRRLAKALTFRASGVAPEDRIRKIKYQDKKKLRGNSINGNKNGFRFVEEEEVQREAEEKRKAEEAVATEALFSGLFAGVSSIKAAYAQLQIAQSPYDPDEIQSADEAVVGELKKLSDLKSKFLKKESDPNPQMSILLGEIQEQRSLLKTYELMGKKIKAQIKNRDSEIDLLKEKLEELESRNSLIEQRFDSNFENVHISGLNPTHFASFLQHTIKSIRAFVEVLINEMKKSKWDLEMASQSINPTAVFQRPHHRLFAFQSFVSQKMFDGFQNPKFSISHTNGSDQNLPKQHFYDRFVKLNSMNPKQLILQSPNSSFSRFCIAKYTQLVHPNMELSFFGDLKQRNFVLSNGYPETQFFAAFAEMAKRVWMLNCLAFSFDHKVSIFQVSSGCRFSQVFMESVIEETEETEEEESTMAKRVGLLVTPGFRIDKTVLQCQVYLSQKRTIIEQGKGSSVSGRLMGSRDLGDVGTLYYTCATHGVMNQGVRPTTPPLSHPPWFATANHRL
;
A
#
# COMPACT_ATOMS: atom_id res chain seq x y z
N MET A 1 14.34 50.61 32.12
CA MET A 1 14.44 49.35 32.88
C MET A 1 15.00 48.30 31.96
N ASP A 2 16.25 47.94 32.26
CA ASP A 2 16.97 46.70 31.96
C ASP A 2 17.16 46.27 30.49
N SER A 3 18.04 47.00 29.81
CA SER A 3 18.83 46.44 28.70
C SER A 3 19.76 45.35 29.25
N ILE A 4 19.32 44.11 29.16
CA ILE A 4 20.15 42.93 29.39
C ILE A 4 21.26 42.93 28.34
N LYS A 5 22.48 43.31 28.74
CA LYS A 5 23.72 43.01 28.01
C LYS A 5 23.83 41.49 27.87
N GLN A 6 23.29 40.93 26.78
CA GLN A 6 23.61 39.57 26.38
C GLN A 6 25.12 39.51 26.14
N SER A 7 25.82 38.64 26.88
CA SER A 7 27.27 38.51 26.75
C SER A 7 27.64 38.21 25.29
N SER A 8 28.51 39.03 24.71
CA SER A 8 29.06 38.88 23.34
C SER A 8 29.57 37.45 23.07
N SER A 9 30.02 36.74 24.10
CA SER A 9 30.39 35.32 24.02
C SER A 9 29.27 34.40 23.52
N ASN A 10 28.01 34.62 23.91
CA ASN A 10 26.89 33.77 23.51
C ASN A 10 26.45 34.01 22.05
N SER A 11 26.66 35.22 21.51
CA SER A 11 26.39 35.50 20.08
C SER A 11 27.47 34.89 19.19
N LEU A 12 28.74 35.01 19.58
CA LEU A 12 29.89 34.41 18.88
C LEU A 12 29.81 32.88 18.85
N ILE A 13 29.45 32.23 19.96
CA ILE A 13 29.25 30.78 20.01
C ILE A 13 28.10 30.34 19.08
N ARG A 14 27.00 31.12 19.00
CA ARG A 14 25.92 30.84 18.05
C ARG A 14 26.35 31.05 16.60
N ARG A 15 27.15 32.07 16.30
CA ARG A 15 27.70 32.32 14.95
C ARG A 15 28.69 31.23 14.54
N LEU A 16 29.58 30.82 15.43
CA LEU A 16 30.47 29.66 15.26
C LEU A 16 29.67 28.38 15.01
N ALA A 17 28.65 28.10 15.81
CA ALA A 17 27.80 26.91 15.61
C ALA A 17 27.06 26.95 14.26
N LYS A 18 26.60 28.12 13.80
CA LYS A 18 25.97 28.29 12.47
C LYS A 18 26.95 28.18 11.31
N ALA A 19 28.17 28.71 11.46
CA ALA A 19 29.22 28.63 10.44
C ALA A 19 29.78 27.20 10.31
N LEU A 20 29.95 26.50 11.43
CA LEU A 20 30.52 25.14 11.50
C LEU A 20 29.50 24.01 11.33
N THR A 21 28.20 24.30 11.29
CA THR A 21 27.19 23.28 10.93
C THR A 21 27.25 23.00 9.43
N PHE A 22 28.28 22.23 9.07
CA PHE A 22 28.39 21.49 7.83
C PHE A 22 27.36 20.35 7.89
N ARG A 23 26.09 20.67 7.61
CA ARG A 23 25.22 19.62 7.06
C ARG A 23 25.62 19.47 5.61
N ALA A 24 26.41 18.44 5.34
CA ALA A 24 26.38 17.79 4.05
C ALA A 24 24.94 17.34 3.81
N SER A 25 24.11 18.23 3.27
CA SER A 25 22.78 17.87 2.76
C SER A 25 22.96 17.18 1.41
N GLY A 26 23.66 16.05 1.44
CA GLY A 26 23.67 15.03 0.41
C GLY A 26 23.28 13.74 1.11
N VAL A 27 21.99 13.39 1.03
CA VAL A 27 21.37 12.12 1.45
C VAL A 27 21.52 11.75 2.94
N ALA A 28 20.38 11.46 3.59
CA ALA A 28 20.30 11.07 4.99
C ALA A 28 21.04 9.74 5.30
N PRO A 29 21.45 9.56 6.56
CA PRO A 29 21.03 8.35 7.26
C PRO A 29 20.37 8.65 8.62
N GLU A 30 19.40 7.80 8.97
CA GLU A 30 18.87 7.66 10.32
C GLU A 30 20.02 7.40 11.32
N ASP A 31 20.16 8.21 12.36
CA ASP A 31 20.02 7.73 13.75
C ASP A 31 20.20 8.84 14.81
N ARG A 32 19.36 8.71 15.84
CA ARG A 32 19.39 9.22 17.24
C ARG A 32 20.44 10.29 17.62
N ILE A 33 19.96 11.53 17.82
CA ILE A 33 20.68 12.57 18.55
C ILE A 33 20.44 12.41 20.07
N ARG A 34 21.48 11.99 20.81
CA ARG A 34 21.54 12.09 22.28
C ARG A 34 21.88 13.53 22.70
N LYS A 35 21.01 14.15 23.51
CA LYS A 35 21.24 15.46 24.15
C LYS A 35 22.32 15.34 25.24
N ILE A 36 23.42 16.08 25.10
CA ILE A 36 24.40 16.29 26.18
C ILE A 36 23.95 17.51 27.00
N LYS A 37 23.69 17.29 28.30
CA LYS A 37 23.46 18.33 29.30
C LYS A 37 24.82 18.79 29.84
N TYR A 38 25.09 20.10 29.78
CA TYR A 38 26.17 20.71 30.56
C TYR A 38 25.63 21.09 31.95
N GLN A 39 26.30 20.58 33.00
CA GLN A 39 26.12 21.05 34.37
C GLN A 39 27.15 22.13 34.68
N ASP A 40 26.69 23.27 35.16
CA ASP A 40 27.52 24.33 35.69
C ASP A 40 27.70 24.14 37.20
N LYS A 41 28.94 24.05 37.65
CA LYS A 41 29.33 24.05 39.07
C LYS A 41 30.53 24.97 39.21
N LYS A 42 30.32 26.14 39.80
CA LYS A 42 31.35 26.79 40.63
C LYS A 42 30.71 27.53 41.80
N LYS A 43 30.90 26.96 42.99
CA LYS A 43 30.85 27.65 44.28
C LYS A 43 32.04 28.61 44.35
N LEU A 44 31.84 29.81 44.91
CA LEU A 44 32.82 30.43 45.79
C LEU A 44 32.10 31.20 46.90
N ARG A 45 32.56 30.94 48.12
CA ARG A 45 32.17 31.51 49.40
C ARG A 45 32.56 32.99 49.45
N GLY A 46 31.79 33.77 50.21
CA GLY A 46 32.07 35.18 50.46
C GLY A 46 33.20 35.45 51.45
N ASN A 47 33.51 36.73 51.60
CA ASN A 47 33.79 37.35 52.90
C ASN A 47 33.52 38.85 52.79
N SER A 48 33.08 39.42 53.91
CA SER A 48 32.68 40.81 54.09
C SER A 48 33.64 41.49 55.08
N ILE A 49 33.75 42.81 54.93
CA ILE A 49 34.21 43.82 55.91
C ILE A 49 35.73 43.87 56.22
N ASN A 50 36.42 44.98 55.92
CA ASN A 50 36.49 46.17 56.77
C ASN A 50 37.31 47.30 56.13
N GLY A 51 36.90 48.54 56.39
CA GLY A 51 37.58 49.74 55.91
C GLY A 51 38.79 50.10 56.76
N ASN A 52 39.77 50.73 56.11
CA ASN A 52 40.57 51.76 56.77
C ASN A 52 41.00 52.80 55.74
N LYS A 53 40.57 54.05 55.95
CA LYS A 53 40.98 55.22 55.18
C LYS A 53 42.31 55.68 55.73
N ASN A 54 43.35 55.71 54.89
CA ASN A 54 44.45 56.68 54.91
C ASN A 54 45.32 56.49 53.67
N GLY A 55 45.13 57.35 52.65
CA GLY A 55 45.94 57.31 51.43
C GLY A 55 45.34 58.12 50.26
N PHE A 56 44.97 59.39 50.49
CA PHE A 56 44.27 60.26 49.52
C PHE A 56 45.15 60.72 48.33
N ARG A 57 46.16 59.94 47.94
CA ARG A 57 47.01 60.20 46.76
C ARG A 57 47.42 58.94 45.97
N PHE A 58 47.06 57.74 46.44
CA PHE A 58 47.35 56.46 45.77
C PHE A 58 46.13 55.84 45.07
N VAL A 59 44.91 56.30 45.37
CA VAL A 59 43.66 55.73 44.83
C VAL A 59 43.34 56.24 43.42
N GLU A 60 43.66 57.50 43.11
CA GLU A 60 43.47 58.06 41.76
C GLU A 60 44.40 57.41 40.73
N GLU A 61 45.66 57.09 41.09
CA GLU A 61 46.58 56.39 40.18
C GLU A 61 46.15 54.94 39.92
N GLU A 62 45.63 54.22 40.92
CA GLU A 62 45.07 52.87 40.73
C GLU A 62 43.74 52.87 39.96
N GLU A 63 42.89 53.88 40.08
CA GLU A 63 41.68 54.03 39.25
C GLU A 63 42.04 54.36 37.80
N VAL A 64 42.96 55.28 37.55
CA VAL A 64 43.43 55.62 36.19
C VAL A 64 44.14 54.43 35.53
N GLN A 65 44.92 53.65 36.28
CA GLN A 65 45.53 52.41 35.77
C GLN A 65 44.48 51.35 35.46
N ARG A 66 43.44 51.19 36.29
CA ARG A 66 42.32 50.28 36.02
C ARG A 66 41.52 50.69 34.79
N GLU A 67 41.21 51.99 34.62
CA GLU A 67 40.52 52.49 33.44
C GLU A 67 41.36 52.32 32.15
N ALA A 68 42.68 52.55 32.23
CA ALA A 68 43.58 52.32 31.11
C ALA A 68 43.70 50.83 30.75
N GLU A 69 43.71 49.94 31.74
CA GLU A 69 43.73 48.49 31.52
C GLU A 69 42.39 47.97 30.98
N GLU A 70 41.26 48.49 31.46
CA GLU A 70 39.93 48.21 30.90
C GLU A 70 39.80 48.69 29.46
N LYS A 71 40.30 49.89 29.15
CA LYS A 71 40.31 50.42 27.78
C LYS A 71 41.17 49.56 26.84
N ARG A 72 42.34 49.12 27.28
CA ARG A 72 43.19 48.17 26.52
C ARG A 72 42.50 46.84 26.28
N LYS A 73 41.84 46.28 27.30
CA LYS A 73 41.06 45.04 27.16
C LYS A 73 39.88 45.22 26.20
N ALA A 74 39.23 46.38 26.21
CA ALA A 74 38.16 46.70 25.27
C ALA A 74 38.67 46.82 23.82
N GLU A 75 39.80 47.50 23.60
CA GLU A 75 40.44 47.60 22.28
C GLU A 75 40.87 46.23 21.74
N GLU A 76 41.46 45.38 22.59
CA GLU A 76 41.81 44.00 22.23
C GLU A 76 40.57 43.15 21.92
N ALA A 77 39.49 43.29 22.70
CA ALA A 77 38.24 42.59 22.44
C ALA A 77 37.63 42.98 21.07
N VAL A 78 37.60 44.27 20.73
CA VAL A 78 37.09 44.73 19.43
C VAL A 78 37.99 44.27 18.28
N ALA A 79 39.31 44.28 18.46
CA ALA A 79 40.25 43.75 17.47
C ALA A 79 40.04 42.24 17.23
N THR A 80 39.78 41.46 18.28
CA THR A 80 39.45 40.04 18.12
C THR A 80 38.11 39.81 17.44
N GLU A 81 37.11 40.66 17.69
CA GLU A 81 35.80 40.60 17.05
C GLU A 81 35.89 40.89 15.54
N ALA A 82 36.74 41.84 15.13
CA ALA A 82 37.03 42.10 13.72
C ALA A 82 37.62 40.87 13.00
N LEU A 83 38.55 40.16 13.66
CA LEU A 83 39.11 38.91 13.12
C LEU A 83 38.05 37.81 13.01
N PHE A 84 37.17 37.65 14.00
CA PHE A 84 36.06 36.69 13.92
C PHE A 84 35.08 37.02 12.80
N SER A 85 34.75 38.30 12.60
CA SER A 85 33.88 38.72 11.50
C SER A 85 34.49 38.36 10.14
N GLY A 86 35.80 38.61 9.95
CA GLY A 86 36.53 38.19 8.76
C GLY A 86 36.54 36.67 8.55
N LEU A 87 36.69 35.89 9.63
CA LEU A 87 36.63 34.43 9.59
C LEU A 87 35.25 33.92 9.12
N PHE A 88 34.15 34.44 9.70
CA PHE A 88 32.80 34.04 9.31
C PHE A 88 32.46 34.43 7.88
N ALA A 89 32.90 35.61 7.44
CA ALA A 89 32.79 36.06 6.07
C ALA A 89 33.49 35.10 5.09
N GLY A 90 34.74 34.72 5.41
CA GLY A 90 35.53 33.80 4.58
C GLY A 90 34.93 32.39 4.53
N VAL A 91 34.54 31.82 5.67
CA VAL A 91 33.88 30.49 5.72
C VAL A 91 32.56 30.49 4.94
N SER A 92 31.75 31.56 5.07
CA SER A 92 30.50 31.67 4.32
C SER A 92 30.73 31.85 2.83
N SER A 93 31.77 32.60 2.43
CA SER A 93 32.16 32.79 1.03
C SER A 93 32.63 31.47 0.40
N ILE A 94 33.43 30.67 1.12
CA ILE A 94 33.83 29.30 0.69
C ILE A 94 32.59 28.42 0.51
N LYS A 95 31.63 28.47 1.45
CA LYS A 95 30.38 27.69 1.35
C LYS A 95 29.57 28.06 0.11
N ALA A 96 29.49 29.35 -0.21
CA ALA A 96 28.79 29.83 -1.40
C ALA A 96 29.51 29.39 -2.69
N ALA A 97 30.84 29.48 -2.74
CA ALA A 97 31.63 29.01 -3.88
C ALA A 97 31.53 27.49 -4.07
N TYR A 98 31.56 26.71 -2.99
CA TYR A 98 31.35 25.27 -3.05
C TYR A 98 29.94 24.89 -3.53
N ALA A 99 28.91 25.62 -3.10
CA ALA A 99 27.55 25.42 -3.61
C ALA A 99 27.45 25.72 -5.12
N GLN A 100 28.19 26.71 -5.62
CA GLN A 100 28.27 27.02 -7.04
C GLN A 100 28.92 25.87 -7.82
N LEU A 101 30.04 25.34 -7.31
CA LEU A 101 30.73 24.17 -7.88
C LEU A 101 29.80 22.95 -7.97
N GLN A 102 29.00 22.69 -6.93
CA GLN A 102 28.03 21.57 -6.93
C GLN A 102 26.92 21.72 -7.98
N ILE A 103 26.56 22.94 -8.36
CA ILE A 103 25.51 23.18 -9.35
C ILE A 103 26.09 23.09 -10.77
N ALA A 104 27.30 23.62 -10.98
CA ALA A 104 28.01 23.55 -12.24
C ALA A 104 28.44 22.12 -12.64
N GLN A 105 28.32 21.14 -11.74
CA GLN A 105 28.54 19.72 -12.08
C GLN A 105 27.39 19.10 -12.87
N SER A 106 26.17 19.66 -12.81
CA SER A 106 25.00 19.07 -13.46
C SER A 106 23.95 20.14 -13.82
N PRO A 107 23.87 20.56 -15.10
CA PRO A 107 24.71 20.11 -16.22
C PRO A 107 26.17 20.55 -16.06
N TYR A 108 27.10 19.78 -16.65
CA TYR A 108 28.55 20.04 -16.54
C TYR A 108 28.92 21.36 -17.24
N ASP A 109 29.42 22.32 -16.47
CA ASP A 109 29.89 23.62 -16.92
C ASP A 109 31.34 23.83 -16.44
N PRO A 110 32.34 23.66 -17.32
CA PRO A 110 33.75 23.74 -16.92
C PRO A 110 34.16 25.15 -16.49
N ASP A 111 33.57 26.20 -17.09
CA ASP A 111 33.92 27.59 -16.81
C ASP A 111 33.40 28.01 -15.44
N GLU A 112 32.17 27.62 -15.09
CA GLU A 112 31.62 27.85 -13.75
C GLU A 112 32.33 27.03 -12.68
N ILE A 113 32.74 25.79 -12.97
CA ILE A 113 33.55 24.96 -12.07
C ILE A 113 34.90 25.64 -11.79
N GLN A 114 35.60 26.09 -12.85
CA GLN A 114 36.88 26.77 -12.70
C GLN A 114 36.73 28.07 -11.90
N SER A 115 35.72 28.89 -12.22
CA SER A 115 35.46 30.13 -11.49
C SER A 115 35.16 29.89 -10.00
N ALA A 116 34.38 28.84 -9.69
CA ALA A 116 34.08 28.47 -8.31
C ALA A 116 35.32 27.96 -7.57
N ASP A 117 36.19 27.17 -8.22
CA ASP A 117 37.45 26.70 -7.65
C ASP A 117 38.41 27.87 -7.35
N GLU A 118 38.60 28.78 -8.31
CA GLU A 118 39.39 29.99 -8.14
C GLU A 118 38.88 30.84 -6.96
N ALA A 119 37.55 30.94 -6.80
CA ALA A 119 36.94 31.63 -5.67
C ALA A 119 37.23 30.93 -4.33
N VAL A 120 37.15 29.59 -4.26
CA VAL A 120 37.51 28.82 -3.06
C VAL A 120 38.98 29.05 -2.70
N VAL A 121 39.89 28.93 -3.67
CA VAL A 121 41.32 29.14 -3.47
C VAL A 121 41.61 30.58 -3.02
N GLY A 122 40.93 31.56 -3.62
CA GLY A 122 41.03 32.98 -3.23
C GLY A 122 40.62 33.23 -1.79
N GLU A 123 39.50 32.65 -1.33
CA GLU A 123 39.04 32.78 0.06
C GLU A 123 39.94 32.03 1.05
N LEU A 124 40.49 30.86 0.67
CA LEU A 124 41.47 30.16 1.50
C LEU A 124 42.76 30.96 1.70
N LYS A 125 43.23 31.67 0.66
CA LYS A 125 44.37 32.60 0.77
C LYS A 125 44.05 33.74 1.75
N LYS A 126 42.88 34.37 1.64
CA LYS A 126 42.44 35.43 2.58
C LYS A 126 42.36 34.93 4.03
N LEU A 127 41.84 33.71 4.26
CA LEU A 127 41.82 33.10 5.58
C LEU A 127 43.23 32.80 6.12
N SER A 128 44.16 32.43 5.24
CA SER A 128 45.57 32.25 5.60
C SER A 128 46.21 33.56 6.04
N ASP A 129 45.94 34.66 5.34
CA ASP A 129 46.42 36.00 5.73
C ASP A 129 45.82 36.44 7.07
N LEU A 130 44.53 36.19 7.28
CA LEU A 130 43.84 36.46 8.54
C LEU A 130 44.46 35.69 9.71
N LYS A 131 44.79 34.41 9.50
CA LYS A 131 45.53 33.58 10.47
C LYS A 131 46.91 34.17 10.78
N SER A 132 47.66 34.63 9.77
CA SER A 132 48.96 35.27 9.97
C SER A 132 48.84 36.55 10.80
N LYS A 133 47.85 37.41 10.51
CA LYS A 133 47.59 38.64 11.27
C LYS A 133 47.29 38.35 12.75
N PHE A 134 46.47 37.33 13.02
CA PHE A 134 46.18 36.87 14.38
C PHE A 134 47.44 36.42 15.13
N LEU A 135 48.30 35.61 14.48
CA LEU A 135 49.54 35.11 15.10
C LEU A 135 50.57 36.22 15.38
N LYS A 136 50.65 37.22 14.50
CA LYS A 136 51.57 38.37 14.65
C LYS A 136 51.04 39.44 15.60
N LYS A 137 49.80 39.32 16.11
CA LYS A 137 49.09 40.36 16.88
C LYS A 137 49.10 41.72 16.18
N GLU A 138 48.99 41.70 14.85
CA GLU A 138 48.88 42.93 14.06
C GLU A 138 47.51 43.57 14.36
N SER A 139 47.53 44.83 14.78
CA SER A 139 46.31 45.58 15.10
C SER A 139 45.66 46.12 13.83
N ASP A 140 44.36 45.90 13.68
CA ASP A 140 43.57 46.49 12.59
C ASP A 140 43.46 48.01 12.81
N PRO A 141 43.84 48.86 11.83
CA PRO A 141 43.71 50.30 11.95
C PRO A 141 42.25 50.78 12.10
N ASN A 142 41.25 50.00 11.69
CA ASN A 142 39.83 50.32 11.88
C ASN A 142 38.97 49.06 12.16
N PRO A 143 38.99 48.54 13.40
CA PRO A 143 38.30 47.30 13.76
C PRO A 143 36.78 47.36 13.56
N GLN A 144 36.15 48.51 13.85
CA GLN A 144 34.69 48.68 13.76
C GLN A 144 34.18 48.57 12.32
N MET A 145 34.92 49.17 11.37
CA MET A 145 34.58 49.04 9.95
C MET A 145 34.76 47.60 9.45
N SER A 146 35.84 46.93 9.87
CA SER A 146 36.10 45.52 9.51
C SER A 146 35.02 44.56 10.03
N ILE A 147 34.52 44.78 11.25
CA ILE A 147 33.39 44.00 11.81
C ILE A 147 32.18 44.12 10.88
N LEU A 148 31.77 45.35 10.54
CA LEU A 148 30.59 45.59 9.72
C LEU A 148 30.74 45.02 8.30
N LEU A 149 31.90 45.20 7.67
CA LEU A 149 32.17 44.67 6.34
C LEU A 149 32.16 43.13 6.32
N GLY A 150 32.74 42.49 7.34
CA GLY A 150 32.70 41.04 7.49
C GLY A 150 31.26 40.52 7.65
N GLU A 151 30.42 41.18 8.44
CA GLU A 151 29.02 40.81 8.62
C GLU A 151 28.19 40.95 7.34
N ILE A 152 28.39 42.05 6.60
CA ILE A 152 27.75 42.26 5.30
C ILE A 152 28.17 41.16 4.32
N GLN A 153 29.46 40.82 4.29
CA GLN A 153 29.98 39.79 3.40
C GLN A 153 29.47 38.38 3.78
N GLU A 154 29.37 38.07 5.07
CA GLU A 154 28.76 36.84 5.59
C GLU A 154 27.31 36.72 5.09
N GLN A 155 26.51 37.76 5.27
CA GLN A 155 25.10 37.78 4.84
C GLN A 155 24.96 37.65 3.32
N ARG A 156 25.78 38.34 2.53
CA ARG A 156 25.79 38.22 1.06
C ARG A 156 26.11 36.79 0.61
N SER A 157 27.08 36.15 1.24
CA SER A 157 27.48 34.78 0.91
C SER A 157 26.39 33.76 1.27
N LEU A 158 25.70 33.97 2.40
CA LEU A 158 24.54 33.17 2.78
C LEU A 158 23.40 33.32 1.76
N LEU A 159 23.08 34.55 1.34
CA LEU A 159 22.06 34.81 0.31
C LEU A 159 22.42 34.12 -1.01
N LYS A 160 23.67 34.22 -1.46
CA LYS A 160 24.15 33.51 -2.67
C LYS A 160 23.96 31.99 -2.54
N THR A 161 24.24 31.41 -1.37
CA THR A 161 24.04 29.98 -1.12
C THR A 161 22.56 29.58 -1.22
N TYR A 162 21.66 30.37 -0.63
CA TYR A 162 20.22 30.11 -0.72
C TYR A 162 19.68 30.27 -2.13
N GLU A 163 20.15 31.27 -2.89
CA GLU A 163 19.78 31.46 -4.29
C GLU A 163 20.16 30.25 -5.15
N LEU A 164 21.41 29.78 -4.99
CA LEU A 164 21.94 28.60 -5.67
C LEU A 164 21.11 27.34 -5.32
N MET A 165 20.83 27.11 -4.04
CA MET A 165 19.99 26.00 -3.60
C MET A 165 18.56 26.09 -4.17
N GLY A 166 18.00 27.30 -4.24
CA GLY A 166 16.70 27.57 -4.86
C GLY A 166 16.68 27.20 -6.34
N LYS A 167 17.71 27.58 -7.10
CA LYS A 167 17.86 27.19 -8.52
C LYS A 167 17.91 25.67 -8.68
N LYS A 168 18.68 24.97 -7.83
CA LYS A 168 18.78 23.51 -7.85
C LYS A 168 17.44 22.81 -7.58
N ILE A 169 16.72 23.21 -6.53
CA ILE A 169 15.41 22.62 -6.20
C ILE A 169 14.41 22.89 -7.33
N LYS A 170 14.40 24.09 -7.90
CA LYS A 170 13.53 24.44 -9.04
C LYS A 170 13.80 23.56 -10.26
N ALA A 171 15.08 23.28 -10.57
CA ALA A 171 15.44 22.37 -11.65
C ALA A 171 14.99 20.92 -11.38
N GLN A 172 15.12 20.45 -10.13
CA GLN A 172 14.64 19.13 -9.72
C GLN A 172 13.13 18.98 -9.85
N ILE A 173 12.36 20.00 -9.43
CA ILE A 173 10.91 20.03 -9.60
C ILE A 173 10.55 19.90 -11.07
N LYS A 174 11.15 20.72 -11.95
CA LYS A 174 10.90 20.66 -13.39
C LYS A 174 11.18 19.28 -14.00
N ASN A 175 12.25 18.61 -13.56
CA ASN A 175 12.59 17.26 -14.02
C ASN A 175 11.54 16.22 -13.58
N ARG A 176 11.09 16.30 -12.33
CA ARG A 176 10.03 15.41 -11.82
C ARG A 176 8.68 15.68 -12.49
N ASP A 177 8.38 16.94 -12.80
CA ASP A 177 7.17 17.29 -13.55
C ASP A 177 7.19 16.67 -14.96
N SER A 178 8.33 16.73 -15.67
CA SER A 178 8.46 16.04 -16.97
C SER A 178 8.36 14.52 -16.87
N GLU A 179 8.86 13.91 -15.78
CA GLU A 179 8.72 12.47 -15.54
C GLU A 179 7.25 12.09 -15.29
N ILE A 180 6.53 12.90 -14.52
CA ILE A 180 5.09 12.72 -14.28
C ILE A 180 4.31 12.80 -15.60
N ASP A 181 4.61 13.77 -16.45
CA ASP A 181 3.94 13.93 -17.74
C ASP A 181 4.20 12.73 -18.67
N LEU A 182 5.44 12.25 -18.75
CA LEU A 182 5.79 11.03 -19.50
C LEU A 182 5.06 9.79 -18.98
N LEU A 183 4.95 9.63 -17.65
CA LEU A 183 4.23 8.50 -17.06
C LEU A 183 2.72 8.57 -17.32
N LYS A 184 2.13 9.77 -17.35
CA LYS A 184 0.72 9.96 -17.71
C LYS A 184 0.46 9.58 -19.17
N GLU A 185 1.31 10.01 -20.10
CA GLU A 185 1.21 9.65 -21.51
C GLU A 185 1.28 8.13 -21.69
N LYS A 186 2.22 7.46 -21.02
CA LYS A 186 2.34 6.01 -21.05
C LYS A 186 1.11 5.29 -20.47
N LEU A 187 0.51 5.85 -19.43
CA LEU A 187 -0.72 5.30 -18.85
C LEU A 187 -1.88 5.41 -19.86
N GLU A 188 -2.02 6.56 -20.52
CA GLU A 188 -3.05 6.78 -21.54
C GLU A 188 -2.86 5.85 -22.76
N GLU A 189 -1.62 5.62 -23.20
CA GLU A 189 -1.29 4.65 -24.26
C GLU A 189 -1.72 3.22 -23.87
N LEU A 190 -1.40 2.79 -22.65
CA LEU A 190 -1.78 1.47 -22.14
C LEU A 190 -3.29 1.32 -21.99
N GLU A 191 -3.98 2.36 -21.53
CA GLU A 191 -5.44 2.39 -21.44
C GLU A 191 -6.09 2.29 -22.82
N SER A 192 -5.57 3.03 -23.82
CA SER A 192 -6.02 2.96 -25.21
C SER A 192 -5.79 1.56 -25.80
N ARG A 193 -4.62 0.97 -25.57
CA ARG A 193 -4.32 -0.40 -26.01
C ARG A 193 -5.25 -1.43 -25.34
N ASN A 194 -5.51 -1.31 -24.05
CA ASN A 194 -6.45 -2.18 -23.34
C ASN A 194 -7.88 -2.01 -23.91
N SER A 195 -8.31 -0.78 -24.18
CA SER A 195 -9.58 -0.48 -24.82
C SER A 195 -9.71 -1.17 -26.19
N LEU A 196 -8.67 -1.13 -27.02
CA LEU A 196 -8.64 -1.84 -28.31
C LEU A 196 -8.72 -3.37 -28.17
N ILE A 197 -8.09 -3.94 -27.15
CA ILE A 197 -8.15 -5.38 -26.88
C ILE A 197 -9.56 -5.78 -26.44
N GLU A 198 -10.18 -5.02 -25.53
CA GLU A 198 -11.56 -5.24 -25.12
C GLU A 198 -12.52 -5.09 -26.32
N GLN A 199 -12.34 -4.08 -27.18
CA GLN A 199 -13.16 -3.90 -28.38
C GLN A 199 -13.04 -5.07 -29.36
N ARG A 200 -11.82 -5.60 -29.60
CA ARG A 200 -11.63 -6.81 -30.43
C ARG A 200 -12.36 -8.01 -29.83
N PHE A 201 -12.31 -8.16 -28.51
CA PHE A 201 -13.04 -9.23 -27.84
C PHE A 201 -14.55 -9.06 -27.98
N ASP A 202 -15.06 -7.85 -27.83
CA ASP A 202 -16.48 -7.55 -27.97
C ASP A 202 -16.98 -7.87 -29.38
N SER A 203 -16.19 -7.54 -30.41
CA SER A 203 -16.50 -7.83 -31.81
C SER A 203 -16.57 -9.33 -32.14
N ASN A 204 -15.91 -10.19 -31.35
CA ASN A 204 -16.00 -11.65 -31.50
C ASN A 204 -17.38 -12.20 -31.15
N PHE A 205 -18.20 -11.45 -30.41
CA PHE A 205 -19.57 -11.84 -30.09
C PHE A 205 -20.63 -11.01 -30.80
N GLU A 206 -20.31 -9.81 -31.30
CA GLU A 206 -21.26 -9.00 -32.10
C GLU A 206 -21.58 -9.62 -33.47
N ASN A 207 -20.63 -10.34 -34.08
CA ASN A 207 -20.80 -10.96 -35.40
C ASN A 207 -21.29 -12.42 -35.37
N VAL A 208 -21.50 -12.98 -34.18
CA VAL A 208 -21.98 -14.36 -34.05
C VAL A 208 -23.50 -14.34 -34.12
N HIS A 209 -24.09 -15.03 -35.10
CA HIS A 209 -25.53 -15.29 -35.06
C HIS A 209 -25.84 -16.24 -33.91
N ILE A 210 -26.99 -16.12 -33.24
CA ILE A 210 -27.38 -17.01 -32.13
C ILE A 210 -27.23 -18.50 -32.48
N SER A 211 -27.50 -18.87 -33.73
CA SER A 211 -27.34 -20.24 -34.26
C SER A 211 -25.89 -20.74 -34.37
N GLY A 212 -24.92 -19.84 -34.27
CA GLY A 212 -23.48 -20.15 -34.26
C GLY A 212 -22.88 -20.30 -32.86
N LEU A 213 -23.69 -20.11 -31.80
CA LEU A 213 -23.23 -20.28 -30.43
C LEU A 213 -22.80 -21.73 -30.18
N ASN A 214 -21.57 -21.90 -29.71
CA ASN A 214 -20.95 -23.19 -29.45
C ASN A 214 -20.27 -23.15 -28.06
N PRO A 215 -19.94 -24.31 -27.46
CA PRO A 215 -19.34 -24.36 -26.14
C PRO A 215 -18.03 -23.56 -26.00
N THR A 216 -17.28 -23.33 -27.08
CA THR A 216 -16.04 -22.55 -27.05
C THR A 216 -16.30 -21.06 -26.81
N HIS A 217 -17.39 -20.49 -27.36
CA HIS A 217 -17.80 -19.12 -27.07
C HIS A 217 -18.13 -18.94 -25.57
N PHE A 218 -18.83 -19.92 -24.98
CA PHE A 218 -19.11 -19.91 -23.54
C PHE A 218 -17.83 -20.07 -22.72
N ALA A 219 -16.92 -20.96 -23.10
CA ALA A 219 -15.64 -21.17 -22.43
C ALA A 219 -14.77 -19.90 -22.43
N SER A 220 -14.65 -19.24 -23.58
CA SER A 220 -13.92 -17.96 -23.70
C SER A 220 -14.55 -16.89 -22.81
N PHE A 221 -15.87 -16.69 -22.89
CA PHE A 221 -16.53 -15.69 -22.04
C PHE A 221 -16.43 -16.01 -20.55
N LEU A 222 -16.48 -17.30 -20.18
CA LEU A 222 -16.25 -17.78 -18.81
C LEU A 222 -14.84 -17.42 -18.33
N GLN A 223 -13.79 -17.64 -19.14
CA GLN A 223 -12.42 -17.26 -18.78
C GLN A 223 -12.30 -15.75 -18.52
N HIS A 224 -12.92 -14.91 -19.36
CA HIS A 224 -12.97 -13.45 -19.12
C HIS A 224 -13.73 -13.09 -17.84
N THR A 225 -14.84 -13.78 -17.57
CA THR A 225 -15.57 -13.62 -16.30
C THR A 225 -14.68 -13.95 -15.11
N ILE A 226 -13.92 -15.05 -15.18
CA ILE A 226 -12.98 -15.46 -14.13
C ILE A 226 -11.86 -14.43 -13.94
N LYS A 227 -11.30 -13.90 -15.03
CA LYS A 227 -10.28 -12.83 -14.96
C LYS A 227 -10.80 -11.60 -14.23
N SER A 228 -12.04 -11.18 -14.51
CA SER A 228 -12.65 -10.03 -13.83
C SER A 228 -12.95 -10.31 -12.35
N ILE A 229 -13.36 -11.54 -12.00
CA ILE A 229 -13.46 -11.97 -10.60
C ILE A 229 -12.10 -11.86 -9.90
N ARG A 230 -11.02 -12.35 -10.52
CA ARG A 230 -9.66 -12.25 -9.96
C ARG A 230 -9.23 -10.79 -9.78
N ALA A 231 -9.48 -9.93 -10.76
CA ALA A 231 -9.19 -8.50 -10.66
C ALA A 231 -9.93 -7.83 -9.49
N PHE A 232 -11.21 -8.14 -9.28
CA PHE A 232 -11.93 -7.63 -8.12
C PHE A 232 -11.39 -8.19 -6.79
N VAL A 233 -11.02 -9.48 -6.75
CA VAL A 233 -10.41 -10.10 -5.56
C VAL A 233 -9.09 -9.42 -5.20
N GLU A 234 -8.28 -9.01 -6.17
CA GLU A 234 -7.05 -8.24 -5.93
C GLU A 234 -7.35 -6.87 -5.32
N VAL A 235 -8.34 -6.14 -5.85
CA VAL A 235 -8.79 -4.86 -5.28
C VAL A 235 -9.29 -5.06 -3.85
N LEU A 236 -10.08 -6.11 -3.59
CA LEU A 236 -10.57 -6.46 -2.27
C LEU A 236 -9.43 -6.74 -1.28
N ILE A 237 -8.45 -7.56 -1.67
CA ILE A 237 -7.29 -7.89 -0.84
C ILE A 237 -6.44 -6.64 -0.57
N ASN A 238 -6.31 -5.74 -1.54
CA ASN A 238 -5.58 -4.48 -1.36
C ASN A 238 -6.27 -3.57 -0.34
N GLU A 239 -7.60 -3.46 -0.35
CA GLU A 239 -8.33 -2.72 0.69
C GLU A 239 -8.18 -3.40 2.07
N MET A 240 -8.24 -4.74 2.13
CA MET A 240 -7.94 -5.47 3.38
C MET A 240 -6.53 -5.17 3.92
N LYS A 241 -5.51 -5.14 3.06
CA LYS A 241 -4.14 -4.80 3.44
C LYS A 241 -4.03 -3.35 3.94
N LYS A 242 -4.65 -2.39 3.25
CA LYS A 242 -4.68 -0.97 3.67
C LYS A 242 -5.32 -0.81 5.04
N SER A 243 -6.38 -1.57 5.31
CA SER A 243 -7.07 -1.63 6.61
C SER A 243 -6.39 -2.53 7.64
N LYS A 244 -5.19 -3.06 7.34
CA LYS A 244 -4.37 -3.90 8.24
C LYS A 244 -5.08 -5.17 8.70
N TRP A 245 -5.91 -5.76 7.84
CA TRP A 245 -6.52 -7.06 8.11
C TRP A 245 -5.48 -8.17 8.10
N ASP A 246 -5.67 -9.15 8.98
CA ASP A 246 -4.94 -10.41 8.92
C ASP A 246 -5.56 -11.31 7.84
N LEU A 247 -4.87 -11.42 6.71
CA LEU A 247 -5.30 -12.23 5.57
C LEU A 247 -5.35 -13.74 5.89
N GLU A 248 -4.53 -14.21 6.83
CA GLU A 248 -4.55 -15.61 7.25
C GLU A 248 -5.82 -15.92 8.00
N MET A 249 -6.10 -15.14 9.04
CA MET A 249 -7.34 -15.29 9.82
C MET A 249 -8.57 -15.09 8.94
N ALA A 250 -8.57 -14.10 8.04
CA ALA A 250 -9.68 -13.88 7.12
C ALA A 250 -9.89 -15.07 6.16
N SER A 251 -8.80 -15.68 5.66
CA SER A 251 -8.89 -16.87 4.81
C SER A 251 -9.43 -18.11 5.55
N GLN A 252 -9.00 -18.31 6.81
CA GLN A 252 -9.46 -19.41 7.67
C GLN A 252 -10.92 -19.22 8.08
N SER A 253 -11.35 -17.97 8.31
CA SER A 253 -12.76 -17.63 8.49
C SER A 253 -13.58 -18.09 7.28
N ILE A 254 -13.18 -17.73 6.06
CA ILE A 254 -13.92 -18.07 4.84
C ILE A 254 -14.00 -19.60 4.63
N ASN A 255 -12.87 -20.29 4.76
CA ASN A 255 -12.79 -21.74 4.57
C ASN A 255 -11.98 -22.37 5.70
N PRO A 256 -12.63 -22.75 6.82
CA PRO A 256 -11.93 -23.31 7.99
C PRO A 256 -11.22 -24.64 7.71
N THR A 257 -11.66 -25.36 6.68
CA THR A 257 -11.15 -26.68 6.32
C THR A 257 -9.99 -26.65 5.33
N ALA A 258 -9.68 -25.48 4.74
CA ALA A 258 -8.66 -25.35 3.71
C ALA A 258 -7.27 -25.16 4.34
N VAL A 259 -6.33 -26.02 3.97
CA VAL A 259 -4.90 -25.90 4.35
C VAL A 259 -4.13 -25.46 3.12
N PHE A 260 -3.56 -24.25 3.17
CA PHE A 260 -2.81 -23.67 2.07
C PHE A 260 -1.32 -24.03 2.16
N GLN A 261 -0.75 -24.56 1.08
CA GLN A 261 0.66 -24.93 1.02
C GLN A 261 1.61 -23.73 1.10
N ARG A 262 1.20 -22.58 0.56
CA ARG A 262 2.01 -21.35 0.51
C ARG A 262 1.15 -20.17 1.00
N PRO A 263 1.75 -19.17 1.67
CA PRO A 263 0.99 -18.01 2.17
C PRO A 263 0.20 -17.26 1.08
N HIS A 264 0.74 -17.13 -0.13
CA HIS A 264 0.04 -16.44 -1.23
C HIS A 264 -1.16 -17.24 -1.76
N HIS A 265 -1.21 -18.56 -1.60
CA HIS A 265 -2.37 -19.37 -2.02
C HIS A 265 -3.66 -19.03 -1.25
N ARG A 266 -3.57 -18.30 -0.14
CA ARG A 266 -4.74 -17.81 0.62
C ARG A 266 -5.66 -16.93 -0.24
N LEU A 267 -5.15 -16.32 -1.31
CA LEU A 267 -5.95 -15.56 -2.28
C LEU A 267 -7.10 -16.39 -2.87
N PHE A 268 -6.91 -17.71 -3.01
CA PHE A 268 -7.92 -18.62 -3.54
C PHE A 268 -9.12 -18.79 -2.60
N ALA A 269 -8.96 -18.55 -1.29
CA ALA A 269 -10.09 -18.50 -0.36
C ALA A 269 -11.03 -17.34 -0.71
N PHE A 270 -10.47 -16.15 -0.93
CA PHE A 270 -11.24 -14.96 -1.30
C PHE A 270 -11.87 -15.12 -2.68
N GLN A 271 -11.14 -15.67 -3.66
CA GLN A 271 -11.70 -15.96 -4.99
C GLN A 271 -12.83 -16.98 -4.93
N SER A 272 -12.71 -18.02 -4.10
CA SER A 272 -13.77 -18.99 -3.84
C SER A 272 -15.01 -18.33 -3.25
N PHE A 273 -14.84 -17.50 -2.22
CA PHE A 273 -15.93 -16.76 -1.59
C PHE A 273 -16.65 -15.86 -2.60
N VAL A 274 -15.90 -15.03 -3.34
CA VAL A 274 -16.47 -14.14 -4.35
C VAL A 274 -17.20 -14.92 -5.43
N SER A 275 -16.58 -15.99 -5.96
CA SER A 275 -17.21 -16.85 -6.98
C SER A 275 -18.49 -17.47 -6.46
N GLN A 276 -18.50 -18.00 -5.23
CA GLN A 276 -19.69 -18.58 -4.63
C GLN A 276 -20.84 -17.56 -4.55
N LYS A 277 -20.56 -16.34 -4.07
CA LYS A 277 -21.57 -15.28 -3.97
C LYS A 277 -22.05 -14.80 -5.34
N MET A 278 -21.15 -14.61 -6.29
CA MET A 278 -21.49 -14.11 -7.62
C MET A 278 -22.30 -15.12 -8.44
N PHE A 279 -21.94 -16.41 -8.37
CA PHE A 279 -22.64 -17.49 -9.09
C PHE A 279 -23.85 -18.07 -8.34
N ASP A 280 -24.12 -17.65 -7.12
CA ASP A 280 -25.30 -18.09 -6.37
C ASP A 280 -26.60 -17.75 -7.13
N GLY A 281 -27.43 -18.76 -7.43
CA GLY A 281 -28.64 -18.62 -8.24
C GLY A 281 -28.44 -18.66 -9.76
N PHE A 282 -27.25 -18.97 -10.27
CA PHE A 282 -26.94 -18.98 -11.71
C PHE A 282 -27.83 -19.94 -12.52
N GLN A 283 -28.36 -21.00 -11.91
CA GLN A 283 -29.27 -21.95 -12.57
C GLN A 283 -30.59 -21.31 -13.02
N ASN A 284 -30.94 -20.13 -12.48
CA ASN A 284 -32.20 -19.46 -12.74
C ASN A 284 -31.99 -18.22 -13.61
N PRO A 285 -32.91 -17.91 -14.54
CA PRO A 285 -32.90 -16.65 -15.24
C PRO A 285 -32.88 -15.48 -14.26
N LYS A 286 -32.02 -14.48 -14.51
CA LYS A 286 -31.92 -13.28 -13.67
C LYS A 286 -31.60 -13.57 -12.19
N PHE A 287 -31.00 -14.74 -11.89
CA PHE A 287 -30.60 -15.16 -10.55
C PHE A 287 -31.76 -15.20 -9.52
N SER A 288 -33.02 -15.29 -9.96
CA SER A 288 -34.21 -15.25 -9.10
C SER A 288 -34.37 -13.97 -8.25
N ILE A 289 -33.74 -12.86 -8.65
CA ILE A 289 -33.74 -11.60 -7.88
C ILE A 289 -35.03 -10.80 -8.10
N SER A 290 -35.78 -11.08 -9.17
CA SER A 290 -37.07 -10.45 -9.42
C SER A 290 -38.20 -11.42 -9.04
N HIS A 291 -39.00 -11.05 -8.04
CA HIS A 291 -40.24 -11.73 -7.64
C HIS A 291 -41.38 -11.52 -8.66
N THR A 292 -41.08 -11.23 -9.93
CA THR A 292 -42.10 -11.17 -10.98
C THR A 292 -42.57 -12.59 -11.24
N ASN A 293 -43.69 -12.94 -10.60
CA ASN A 293 -44.34 -14.23 -10.66
C ASN A 293 -44.43 -14.76 -12.11
N GLY A 294 -43.74 -15.86 -12.40
CA GLY A 294 -44.25 -16.90 -13.31
C GLY A 294 -43.93 -16.90 -14.81
N SER A 295 -43.21 -15.93 -15.41
CA SER A 295 -43.04 -15.91 -16.88
C SER A 295 -41.61 -15.92 -17.43
N ASP A 296 -40.58 -15.66 -16.61
CA ASP A 296 -39.21 -15.50 -17.12
C ASP A 296 -38.56 -16.81 -17.63
N GLN A 297 -39.06 -17.99 -17.22
CA GLN A 297 -38.58 -19.28 -17.73
C GLN A 297 -39.02 -19.57 -19.18
N ASN A 298 -40.04 -18.85 -19.67
CA ASN A 298 -40.59 -19.00 -21.03
C ASN A 298 -40.11 -17.90 -21.99
N LEU A 299 -39.15 -17.08 -21.58
CA LEU A 299 -38.58 -16.06 -22.46
C LEU A 299 -37.84 -16.72 -23.63
N PRO A 300 -38.02 -16.24 -24.87
CA PRO A 300 -37.28 -16.75 -26.03
C PRO A 300 -35.76 -16.64 -25.82
N LYS A 301 -34.99 -17.62 -26.28
CA LYS A 301 -33.51 -17.60 -26.28
C LYS A 301 -32.94 -16.33 -26.90
N GLN A 302 -33.58 -15.85 -27.98
CA GLN A 302 -33.26 -14.59 -28.65
C GLN A 302 -33.24 -13.40 -27.69
N HIS A 303 -34.21 -13.32 -26.76
CA HIS A 303 -34.28 -12.23 -25.79
C HIS A 303 -33.07 -12.21 -24.85
N PHE A 304 -32.55 -13.38 -24.46
CA PHE A 304 -31.32 -13.46 -23.66
C PHE A 304 -30.09 -13.09 -24.48
N TYR A 305 -30.06 -13.45 -25.76
CA TYR A 305 -28.99 -13.09 -26.68
C TYR A 305 -28.93 -11.58 -26.95
N ASP A 306 -30.06 -10.96 -27.30
CA ASP A 306 -30.15 -9.52 -27.54
C ASP A 306 -29.71 -8.73 -26.30
N ARG A 307 -30.06 -9.23 -25.11
CA ARG A 307 -29.60 -8.67 -23.84
C ARG A 307 -28.09 -8.83 -23.65
N PHE A 308 -27.52 -9.98 -23.99
CA PHE A 308 -26.08 -10.19 -23.94
C PHE A 308 -25.36 -9.18 -24.85
N VAL A 309 -25.79 -9.05 -26.11
CA VAL A 309 -25.21 -8.10 -27.09
C VAL A 309 -25.32 -6.65 -26.60
N LYS A 310 -26.51 -6.23 -26.13
CA LYS A 310 -26.74 -4.89 -25.59
C LYS A 310 -25.83 -4.57 -24.40
N LEU A 311 -25.61 -5.54 -23.52
CA LEU A 311 -24.76 -5.34 -22.35
C LEU A 311 -23.28 -5.29 -22.73
N ASN A 312 -22.88 -6.02 -23.77
CA ASN A 312 -21.51 -6.05 -24.24
C ASN A 312 -21.01 -4.64 -24.58
N SER A 313 -21.80 -3.89 -25.35
CA SER A 313 -21.47 -2.54 -25.86
C SER A 313 -21.56 -1.39 -24.85
N MET A 314 -21.97 -1.64 -23.61
CA MET A 314 -22.16 -0.59 -22.59
C MET A 314 -21.26 -0.82 -21.37
N ASN A 315 -20.67 0.24 -20.83
CA ASN A 315 -19.94 0.10 -19.56
C ASN A 315 -20.90 -0.01 -18.35
N PRO A 316 -20.47 -0.60 -17.21
CA PRO A 316 -21.35 -0.79 -16.06
C PRO A 316 -21.95 0.51 -15.50
N LYS A 317 -21.19 1.61 -15.57
CA LYS A 317 -21.64 2.94 -15.13
C LYS A 317 -22.84 3.42 -15.94
N GLN A 318 -22.76 3.34 -17.27
CA GLN A 318 -23.86 3.69 -18.18
C GLN A 318 -25.09 2.82 -17.92
N LEU A 319 -24.92 1.51 -17.72
CA LEU A 319 -26.03 0.59 -17.47
C LEU A 319 -26.81 0.92 -16.20
N ILE A 320 -26.11 1.23 -15.11
CA ILE A 320 -26.74 1.56 -13.83
C ILE A 320 -27.41 2.95 -13.90
N LEU A 321 -26.74 3.96 -14.48
CA LEU A 321 -27.26 5.32 -14.54
C LEU A 321 -28.43 5.48 -15.52
N GLN A 322 -28.39 4.83 -16.69
CA GLN A 322 -29.47 4.92 -17.68
C GLN A 322 -30.73 4.14 -17.27
N SER A 323 -30.57 3.07 -16.48
CA SER A 323 -31.70 2.23 -16.06
C SER A 323 -31.55 1.76 -14.60
N PRO A 324 -31.75 2.67 -13.62
CA PRO A 324 -31.55 2.38 -12.19
C PRO A 324 -32.45 1.23 -11.68
N ASN A 325 -33.62 1.07 -12.27
CA ASN A 325 -34.60 0.03 -11.89
C ASN A 325 -34.50 -1.26 -12.73
N SER A 326 -33.43 -1.42 -13.52
CA SER A 326 -33.23 -2.62 -14.35
C SER A 326 -32.99 -3.88 -13.50
N SER A 327 -33.22 -5.08 -14.07
CA SER A 327 -32.88 -6.32 -13.36
C SER A 327 -31.37 -6.43 -13.09
N PHE A 328 -30.54 -5.78 -13.91
CA PHE A 328 -29.09 -5.75 -13.70
C PHE A 328 -28.73 -4.89 -12.48
N SER A 329 -29.31 -3.69 -12.34
CA SER A 329 -29.09 -2.83 -11.18
C SER A 329 -29.51 -3.52 -9.87
N ARG A 330 -30.66 -4.21 -9.87
CA ARG A 330 -31.09 -5.04 -8.72
C ARG A 330 -30.13 -6.19 -8.43
N PHE A 331 -29.60 -6.82 -9.48
CA PHE A 331 -28.57 -7.84 -9.33
C PHE A 331 -27.30 -7.28 -8.70
N CYS A 332 -26.81 -6.12 -9.16
CA CYS A 332 -25.66 -5.45 -8.57
C CYS A 332 -25.87 -5.18 -7.08
N ILE A 333 -27.03 -4.64 -6.69
CA ILE A 333 -27.36 -4.37 -5.28
C ILE A 333 -27.37 -5.66 -4.44
N ALA A 334 -28.08 -6.68 -4.92
CA ALA A 334 -28.18 -7.95 -4.21
C ALA A 334 -26.80 -8.61 -4.04
N LYS A 335 -25.99 -8.65 -5.10
CA LYS A 335 -24.65 -9.25 -5.04
C LYS A 335 -23.67 -8.42 -4.22
N TYR A 336 -23.72 -7.10 -4.32
CA TYR A 336 -22.88 -6.20 -3.54
C TYR A 336 -23.15 -6.37 -2.04
N THR A 337 -24.42 -6.41 -1.65
CA THR A 337 -24.81 -6.58 -0.24
C THR A 337 -24.50 -7.97 0.32
N GLN A 338 -24.50 -9.02 -0.51
CA GLN A 338 -24.08 -10.37 -0.12
C GLN A 338 -22.56 -10.53 0.00
N LEU A 339 -21.80 -9.80 -0.83
CA LEU A 339 -20.35 -9.90 -0.91
C LEU A 339 -19.67 -8.97 0.09
N VAL A 340 -20.11 -7.72 0.17
CA VAL A 340 -19.49 -6.65 0.96
C VAL A 340 -20.37 -6.36 2.18
N HIS A 341 -19.87 -6.78 3.34
CA HIS A 341 -20.54 -6.54 4.61
C HIS A 341 -20.35 -5.09 5.06
N PRO A 342 -21.34 -4.44 5.75
CA PRO A 342 -21.19 -3.09 6.28
C PRO A 342 -19.89 -2.87 7.08
N ASN A 343 -19.49 -3.84 7.90
CA ASN A 343 -18.23 -3.75 8.67
C ASN A 343 -16.98 -3.76 7.80
N MET A 344 -17.02 -4.37 6.61
CA MET A 344 -15.92 -4.28 5.65
C MET A 344 -15.81 -2.86 5.12
N GLU A 345 -16.94 -2.24 4.75
CA GLU A 345 -16.94 -0.85 4.28
C GLU A 345 -16.48 0.12 5.36
N LEU A 346 -16.96 -0.04 6.61
CA LEU A 346 -16.48 0.75 7.73
C LEU A 346 -14.97 0.58 7.94
N SER A 347 -14.44 -0.63 7.73
CA SER A 347 -13.01 -0.87 7.86
C SER A 347 -12.18 -0.33 6.68
N PHE A 348 -12.70 -0.42 5.46
CA PHE A 348 -12.01 0.00 4.23
C PHE A 348 -12.08 1.52 4.03
N PHE A 349 -13.25 2.11 4.27
CA PHE A 349 -13.57 3.49 3.91
C PHE A 349 -13.85 4.39 5.12
N GLY A 350 -14.06 3.81 6.32
CA GLY A 350 -14.41 4.58 7.52
C GLY A 350 -15.87 5.03 7.60
N ASP A 351 -16.67 4.78 6.56
CA ASP A 351 -18.09 5.13 6.51
C ASP A 351 -18.91 4.16 5.65
N LEU A 352 -20.23 4.38 5.58
CA LEU A 352 -21.17 3.58 4.77
C LEU A 352 -21.74 4.38 3.59
N LYS A 353 -21.10 5.47 3.16
CA LYS A 353 -21.62 6.32 2.08
C LYS A 353 -21.71 5.56 0.77
N GLN A 354 -20.69 4.74 0.47
CA GLN A 354 -20.69 3.89 -0.72
C GLN A 354 -21.89 2.94 -0.70
N ARG A 355 -22.07 2.17 0.39
CA ARG A 355 -23.24 1.31 0.58
C ARG A 355 -24.55 2.04 0.31
N ASN A 356 -24.76 3.16 0.98
CA ASN A 356 -26.02 3.90 0.87
C ASN A 356 -26.26 4.36 -0.56
N PHE A 357 -25.22 4.82 -1.25
CA PHE A 357 -25.32 5.23 -2.65
C PHE A 357 -25.64 4.05 -3.59
N VAL A 358 -25.03 2.88 -3.37
CA VAL A 358 -25.38 1.64 -4.11
C VAL A 358 -26.83 1.23 -3.87
N LEU A 359 -27.28 1.24 -2.61
CA LEU A 359 -28.65 0.89 -2.24
C LEU A 359 -29.69 1.86 -2.83
N SER A 360 -29.31 3.11 -3.08
CA SER A 360 -30.13 4.10 -3.78
C SER A 360 -30.06 3.99 -5.32
N ASN A 361 -29.65 2.83 -5.86
CA ASN A 361 -29.41 2.58 -7.29
C ASN A 361 -28.36 3.51 -7.93
N GLY A 362 -27.44 4.06 -7.14
CA GLY A 362 -26.34 4.90 -7.61
C GLY A 362 -25.10 4.11 -8.04
N TYR A 363 -24.20 4.78 -8.75
CA TYR A 363 -22.88 4.27 -9.12
C TYR A 363 -21.78 5.06 -8.37
N PRO A 364 -21.25 4.56 -7.25
CA PRO A 364 -20.12 5.20 -6.58
C PRO A 364 -18.91 5.32 -7.51
N GLU A 365 -18.34 6.51 -7.62
CA GLU A 365 -17.11 6.76 -8.40
C GLU A 365 -15.85 6.34 -7.62
N THR A 366 -15.80 5.08 -7.22
CA THR A 366 -14.66 4.49 -6.51
C THR A 366 -14.07 3.35 -7.32
N GLN A 367 -12.74 3.16 -7.22
CA GLN A 367 -12.05 2.05 -7.88
C GLN A 367 -12.60 0.68 -7.42
N PHE A 368 -12.94 0.57 -6.13
CA PHE A 368 -13.52 -0.62 -5.55
C PHE A 368 -14.86 -0.98 -6.18
N PHE A 369 -15.79 -0.01 -6.27
CA PHE A 369 -17.10 -0.26 -6.87
C PHE A 369 -17.01 -0.46 -8.38
N ALA A 370 -16.12 0.26 -9.07
CA ALA A 370 -15.89 0.07 -10.50
C ALA A 370 -15.44 -1.36 -10.83
N ALA A 371 -14.47 -1.90 -10.09
CA ALA A 371 -14.03 -3.28 -10.23
C ALA A 371 -15.15 -4.29 -9.92
N PHE A 372 -15.94 -4.03 -8.86
CA PHE A 372 -17.12 -4.84 -8.54
C PHE A 372 -18.16 -4.83 -9.67
N ALA A 373 -18.50 -3.65 -10.19
CA ALA A 373 -19.52 -3.48 -11.20
C ALA A 373 -19.14 -4.15 -12.53
N GLU A 374 -17.85 -4.12 -12.88
CA GLU A 374 -17.31 -4.81 -14.05
C GLU A 374 -17.42 -6.34 -13.90
N MET A 375 -17.04 -6.88 -12.74
CA MET A 375 -17.23 -8.30 -12.42
C MET A 375 -18.71 -8.69 -12.46
N ALA A 376 -19.59 -7.88 -11.86
CA ALA A 376 -21.02 -8.11 -11.84
C ALA A 376 -21.62 -8.12 -13.26
N LYS A 377 -21.21 -7.17 -14.12
CA LYS A 377 -21.60 -7.13 -15.54
C LYS A 377 -21.24 -8.44 -16.23
N ARG A 378 -20.00 -8.92 -16.10
CA ARG A 378 -19.55 -10.14 -16.77
C ARG A 378 -20.28 -11.39 -16.29
N VAL A 379 -20.48 -11.53 -14.98
CA VAL A 379 -21.26 -12.66 -14.42
C VAL A 379 -22.72 -12.62 -14.91
N TRP A 380 -23.33 -11.43 -14.96
CA TRP A 380 -24.68 -11.25 -15.47
C TRP A 380 -24.79 -11.60 -16.96
N MET A 381 -23.82 -11.17 -17.76
CA MET A 381 -23.76 -11.49 -19.18
C MET A 381 -23.54 -12.98 -19.42
N LEU A 382 -22.68 -13.62 -18.63
CA LEU A 382 -22.47 -15.07 -18.71
C LEU A 382 -23.77 -15.84 -18.43
N ASN A 383 -24.63 -15.34 -17.52
CA ASN A 383 -25.98 -15.88 -17.31
C ASN A 383 -26.89 -15.67 -18.52
N CYS A 384 -26.90 -14.47 -19.12
CA CYS A 384 -27.64 -14.23 -20.36
C CYS A 384 -27.18 -15.17 -21.48
N LEU A 385 -25.87 -15.33 -21.64
CA LEU A 385 -25.27 -16.25 -22.60
C LEU A 385 -25.73 -17.69 -22.33
N ALA A 386 -25.68 -18.16 -21.07
CA ALA A 386 -26.14 -19.51 -20.69
C ALA A 386 -27.58 -19.83 -21.13
N PHE A 387 -28.48 -18.85 -21.08
CA PHE A 387 -29.88 -19.00 -21.48
C PHE A 387 -30.14 -18.73 -22.97
N SER A 388 -29.13 -18.28 -23.73
CA SER A 388 -29.23 -18.13 -25.19
C SER A 388 -28.89 -19.41 -25.96
N PHE A 389 -28.21 -20.37 -25.33
CA PHE A 389 -27.84 -21.64 -25.96
C PHE A 389 -29.04 -22.53 -26.25
N ASP A 390 -28.91 -23.36 -27.29
CA ASP A 390 -29.92 -24.36 -27.62
C ASP A 390 -30.00 -25.49 -26.59
N HIS A 391 -28.84 -25.89 -26.10
CA HIS A 391 -28.70 -26.88 -25.05
C HIS A 391 -28.66 -26.22 -23.68
N LYS A 392 -29.27 -26.89 -22.69
CA LYS A 392 -29.27 -26.40 -21.31
C LYS A 392 -27.85 -26.32 -20.76
N VAL A 393 -27.40 -25.11 -20.46
CA VAL A 393 -26.16 -24.87 -19.72
C VAL A 393 -26.45 -25.08 -18.24
N SER A 394 -25.71 -25.98 -17.60
CA SER A 394 -25.85 -26.25 -16.17
C SER A 394 -24.53 -26.00 -15.44
N ILE A 395 -24.60 -25.24 -14.36
CA ILE A 395 -23.47 -25.02 -13.45
C ILE A 395 -23.32 -26.25 -12.55
N PHE A 396 -22.09 -26.72 -12.35
CA PHE A 396 -21.78 -27.76 -11.38
C PHE A 396 -20.67 -27.31 -10.42
N GLN A 397 -20.75 -27.82 -9.20
CA GLN A 397 -19.87 -27.47 -8.09
C GLN A 397 -19.44 -28.75 -7.39
N VAL A 398 -18.23 -28.75 -6.85
CA VAL A 398 -17.66 -29.92 -6.16
C VAL A 398 -17.44 -29.59 -4.68
N SER A 399 -17.59 -30.60 -3.82
CA SER A 399 -17.42 -30.45 -2.38
C SER A 399 -15.95 -30.54 -1.97
N SER A 400 -15.58 -29.82 -0.90
CA SER A 400 -14.29 -30.01 -0.25
C SER A 400 -14.13 -31.46 0.21
N GLY A 401 -12.94 -32.02 0.04
CA GLY A 401 -12.58 -33.38 0.40
C GLY A 401 -12.86 -34.45 -0.66
N CYS A 402 -13.54 -34.11 -1.78
CA CYS A 402 -13.77 -35.07 -2.86
C CYS A 402 -12.46 -35.43 -3.60
N ARG A 403 -12.46 -36.58 -4.30
CA ARG A 403 -11.31 -37.01 -5.11
C ARG A 403 -11.15 -36.09 -6.32
N PHE A 404 -9.92 -35.68 -6.60
CA PHE A 404 -9.62 -34.93 -7.81
C PHE A 404 -9.92 -35.77 -9.06
N SER A 405 -10.52 -35.14 -10.07
CA SER A 405 -10.78 -35.75 -11.37
C SER A 405 -10.40 -34.77 -12.46
N GLN A 406 -9.31 -35.03 -13.17
CA GLN A 406 -8.79 -34.19 -14.25
C GLN A 406 -9.81 -34.02 -15.40
N VAL A 407 -10.81 -34.89 -15.51
CA VAL A 407 -11.88 -34.74 -16.53
C VAL A 407 -12.85 -33.61 -16.19
N PHE A 408 -13.14 -33.38 -14.90
CA PHE A 408 -14.13 -32.39 -14.44
C PHE A 408 -13.51 -31.19 -13.71
N MET A 409 -12.23 -31.26 -13.36
CA MET A 409 -11.56 -30.33 -12.47
C MET A 409 -10.19 -29.92 -13.03
N GLU A 410 -9.87 -28.64 -12.87
CA GLU A 410 -8.58 -28.03 -13.19
C GLU A 410 -7.94 -27.54 -11.88
N SER A 411 -6.67 -27.85 -11.65
CA SER A 411 -5.92 -27.31 -10.51
C SER A 411 -5.56 -25.84 -10.76
N VAL A 412 -5.78 -24.97 -9.78
CA VAL A 412 -5.34 -23.56 -9.85
C VAL A 412 -3.85 -23.37 -9.58
N ILE A 413 -3.17 -24.40 -9.08
CA ILE A 413 -1.72 -24.43 -8.94
C ILE A 413 -1.17 -25.20 -10.14
N GLU A 414 -0.29 -24.55 -10.91
CA GLU A 414 0.52 -25.22 -11.91
C GLU A 414 1.51 -26.16 -11.20
N GLU A 415 1.41 -27.45 -11.50
CA GLU A 415 2.34 -28.45 -10.98
C GLU A 415 3.68 -28.22 -11.66
N THR A 416 4.68 -27.73 -10.90
CA THR A 416 6.07 -27.64 -11.39
C THR A 416 6.66 -29.05 -11.44
N GLU A 417 7.40 -29.35 -12.52
CA GLU A 417 8.01 -30.65 -12.85
C GLU A 417 8.79 -31.31 -11.69
N GLU A 418 9.23 -30.53 -10.69
CA GLU A 418 9.93 -30.98 -9.48
C GLU A 418 9.09 -31.85 -8.52
N THR A 419 7.78 -32.02 -8.75
CA THR A 419 6.89 -32.81 -7.87
C THR A 419 6.47 -34.17 -8.42
N GLU A 420 6.91 -34.53 -9.63
CA GLU A 420 6.50 -35.77 -10.29
C GLU A 420 7.23 -37.03 -9.78
N GLU A 421 8.39 -36.86 -9.12
CA GLU A 421 9.25 -38.01 -8.75
C GLU A 421 8.82 -38.77 -7.48
N GLU A 422 7.89 -38.26 -6.66
CA GLU A 422 7.52 -38.90 -5.38
C GLU A 422 6.01 -39.24 -5.17
N GLU A 423 5.11 -38.96 -6.11
CA GLU A 423 3.64 -39.11 -5.89
C GLU A 423 3.01 -40.32 -6.59
N SER A 424 3.44 -41.56 -6.29
CA SER A 424 2.86 -42.76 -6.91
C SER A 424 1.72 -43.46 -6.15
N THR A 425 1.17 -42.92 -5.04
CA THR A 425 0.03 -43.59 -4.34
C THR A 425 -0.99 -42.73 -3.59
N MET A 426 -0.83 -41.40 -3.49
CA MET A 426 -1.78 -40.57 -2.72
C MET A 426 -2.86 -39.95 -3.61
N ALA A 427 -4.12 -40.30 -3.36
CA ALA A 427 -5.24 -39.68 -4.07
C ALA A 427 -5.34 -38.19 -3.72
N LYS A 428 -4.95 -37.31 -4.66
CA LYS A 428 -5.13 -35.85 -4.57
C LYS A 428 -6.59 -35.53 -4.25
N ARG A 429 -6.84 -34.73 -3.20
CA ARG A 429 -8.18 -34.33 -2.76
C ARG A 429 -8.38 -32.83 -2.89
N VAL A 430 -9.59 -32.45 -3.27
CA VAL A 430 -10.00 -31.05 -3.36
C VAL A 430 -9.99 -30.41 -1.98
N GLY A 431 -9.19 -29.38 -1.78
CA GLY A 431 -9.21 -28.55 -0.59
C GLY A 431 -10.38 -27.56 -0.62
N LEU A 432 -10.52 -26.82 -1.72
CA LEU A 432 -11.64 -25.89 -1.93
C LEU A 432 -11.98 -25.72 -3.43
N LEU A 433 -13.24 -25.37 -3.70
CA LEU A 433 -13.71 -24.96 -5.01
C LEU A 433 -13.42 -23.47 -5.22
N VAL A 434 -12.58 -23.13 -6.19
CA VAL A 434 -12.22 -21.74 -6.48
C VAL A 434 -13.22 -21.09 -7.44
N THR A 435 -13.62 -21.81 -8.48
CA THR A 435 -14.59 -21.33 -9.47
C THR A 435 -15.44 -22.50 -9.98
N PRO A 436 -16.77 -22.33 -10.12
CA PRO A 436 -17.64 -23.40 -10.61
C PRO A 436 -17.34 -23.81 -12.06
N GLY A 437 -17.71 -25.05 -12.39
CA GLY A 437 -17.64 -25.59 -13.75
C GLY A 437 -19.01 -25.57 -14.42
N PHE A 438 -19.06 -25.88 -15.71
CA PHE A 438 -20.29 -25.87 -16.51
C PHE A 438 -20.40 -27.09 -17.40
N ARG A 439 -21.63 -27.56 -17.62
CA ARG A 439 -21.96 -28.61 -18.57
C ARG A 439 -22.91 -28.06 -19.62
N ILE A 440 -22.51 -28.21 -20.89
CA ILE A 440 -23.26 -27.80 -22.08
C ILE A 440 -23.41 -29.04 -22.95
N ASP A 441 -24.59 -29.64 -22.94
CA ASP A 441 -24.84 -30.95 -23.55
C ASP A 441 -23.80 -32.00 -23.12
N LYS A 442 -22.94 -32.47 -24.03
CA LYS A 442 -21.86 -33.44 -23.77
C LYS A 442 -20.54 -32.79 -23.37
N THR A 443 -20.42 -31.48 -23.51
CA THR A 443 -19.18 -30.74 -23.21
C THR A 443 -19.15 -30.36 -21.73
N VAL A 444 -18.02 -30.63 -21.09
CA VAL A 444 -17.75 -30.24 -19.70
C VAL A 444 -16.67 -29.17 -19.72
N LEU A 445 -16.98 -28.02 -19.15
CA LEU A 445 -16.02 -26.99 -18.78
C LEU A 445 -15.63 -27.21 -17.33
N GLN A 446 -14.36 -27.50 -17.11
CA GLN A 446 -13.84 -27.91 -15.80
C GLN A 446 -14.06 -26.82 -14.75
N CYS A 447 -14.31 -27.24 -13.51
CA CYS A 447 -14.28 -26.34 -12.37
C CYS A 447 -12.84 -26.12 -11.89
N GLN A 448 -12.53 -24.93 -11.37
CA GLN A 448 -11.20 -24.65 -10.83
C GLN A 448 -11.16 -24.97 -9.34
N VAL A 449 -10.20 -25.80 -8.93
CA VAL A 449 -10.06 -26.30 -7.56
C VAL A 449 -8.66 -26.08 -7.02
N TYR A 450 -8.57 -25.85 -5.71
CA TYR A 450 -7.32 -25.91 -4.97
C TYR A 450 -7.15 -27.31 -4.40
N LEU A 451 -5.98 -27.93 -4.59
CA LEU A 451 -5.70 -29.27 -4.08
C LEU A 451 -5.05 -29.20 -2.71
N SER A 452 -5.47 -30.08 -1.80
CA SER A 452 -4.86 -30.24 -0.48
C SER A 452 -4.21 -31.61 -0.37
N GLN A 453 -2.93 -31.65 0.01
CA GLN A 453 -2.25 -32.87 0.40
C GLN A 453 -2.56 -33.13 1.87
N LYS A 454 -3.54 -33.99 2.17
CA LYS A 454 -3.69 -34.54 3.53
C LYS A 454 -2.76 -35.75 3.64
N ARG A 455 -1.70 -35.66 4.44
CA ARG A 455 -0.98 -36.85 4.93
C ARG A 455 -1.94 -37.64 5.79
N THR A 456 -2.36 -38.81 5.33
CA THR A 456 -3.04 -39.78 6.20
C THR A 456 -1.95 -40.47 7.01
N ILE A 457 -1.82 -40.11 8.28
CA ILE A 457 -1.00 -40.88 9.22
C ILE A 457 -1.79 -42.16 9.50
N ILE A 458 -1.36 -43.27 8.91
CA ILE A 458 -1.82 -44.60 9.31
C ILE A 458 -1.03 -44.92 10.58
N GLU A 459 -1.63 -44.71 11.75
CA GLU A 459 -1.07 -45.25 12.99
C GLU A 459 -1.15 -46.78 12.96
N GLN A 460 -0.03 -47.43 12.65
CA GLN A 460 0.15 -48.84 12.96
C GLN A 460 0.37 -48.96 14.47
N GLY A 461 -0.66 -49.40 15.19
CA GLY A 461 -0.57 -49.69 16.61
C GLY A 461 0.43 -50.80 16.91
N LYS A 462 1.56 -50.45 17.54
CA LYS A 462 2.37 -51.38 18.33
C LYS A 462 1.87 -51.32 19.77
N GLY A 463 1.49 -52.48 20.30
CA GLY A 463 0.98 -52.62 21.65
C GLY A 463 2.01 -52.32 22.74
N SER A 464 1.52 -51.81 23.85
CA SER A 464 2.12 -51.99 25.16
C SER A 464 1.04 -51.86 26.24
N SER A 465 0.81 -52.98 26.91
CA SER A 465 0.01 -53.19 28.10
C SER A 465 0.46 -52.31 29.27
N VAL A 466 -0.49 -51.65 29.96
CA VAL A 466 -0.44 -51.45 31.42
C VAL A 466 -1.85 -51.55 32.00
N SER A 467 -1.95 -52.37 33.04
CA SER A 467 -3.13 -52.83 33.77
C SER A 467 -3.63 -51.82 34.81
N GLY A 468 -4.95 -51.73 35.00
CA GLY A 468 -5.61 -50.97 36.07
C GLY A 468 -7.11 -51.28 36.18
N ARG A 469 -7.46 -52.33 36.97
CA ARG A 469 -8.78 -52.65 37.58
C ARG A 469 -9.29 -51.47 38.45
N LEU A 470 -10.54 -51.23 38.85
CA LEU A 470 -11.91 -51.83 38.87
C LEU A 470 -12.81 -50.65 39.38
N MET A 471 -14.03 -50.36 38.94
CA MET A 471 -15.36 -50.95 39.24
C MET A 471 -16.37 -50.07 38.47
N GLY A 472 -17.36 -50.57 37.71
CA GLY A 472 -18.61 -51.22 38.15
C GLY A 472 -19.78 -50.45 37.52
N SER A 473 -20.36 -50.94 36.42
CA SER A 473 -21.63 -51.70 36.37
C SER A 473 -22.80 -50.88 35.80
N ARG A 474 -23.19 -51.17 34.54
CA ARG A 474 -24.51 -51.63 34.05
C ARG A 474 -24.84 -51.16 32.62
N ASP A 475 -24.69 -52.10 31.68
CA ASP A 475 -25.63 -52.60 30.64
C ASP A 475 -26.98 -51.84 30.48
N LEU A 476 -27.66 -51.71 29.33
CA LEU A 476 -27.71 -52.35 28.00
C LEU A 476 -28.03 -51.22 26.97
N GLY A 477 -27.85 -51.30 25.66
CA GLY A 477 -27.83 -52.44 24.75
C GLY A 477 -27.44 -52.01 23.33
N ASP A 478 -26.77 -52.93 22.68
CA ASP A 478 -26.19 -52.91 21.35
C ASP A 478 -27.23 -53.26 20.28
N VAL A 479 -27.27 -52.50 19.19
CA VAL A 479 -27.61 -53.02 17.85
C VAL A 479 -26.78 -52.24 16.83
N GLY A 480 -25.62 -52.81 16.48
CA GLY A 480 -24.86 -52.39 15.31
C GLY A 480 -25.62 -52.64 14.01
N THR A 481 -25.45 -51.76 13.04
CA THR A 481 -25.45 -52.18 11.62
C THR A 481 -24.51 -51.26 10.83
N LEU A 482 -23.35 -51.84 10.50
CA LEU A 482 -22.45 -51.38 9.46
C LEU A 482 -23.16 -51.47 8.11
N TYR A 483 -23.12 -50.38 7.33
CA TYR A 483 -23.19 -50.50 5.87
C TYR A 483 -22.06 -49.67 5.24
N TYR A 484 -20.99 -50.38 4.93
CA TYR A 484 -20.17 -50.10 3.75
C TYR A 484 -21.01 -50.39 2.51
N THR A 485 -21.20 -49.40 1.64
CA THR A 485 -21.45 -49.65 0.21
C THR A 485 -20.90 -48.48 -0.60
N CYS A 486 -19.74 -48.71 -1.22
CA CYS A 486 -19.34 -48.04 -2.45
C CYS A 486 -19.71 -49.00 -3.58
N ALA A 487 -20.67 -48.62 -4.42
CA ALA A 487 -20.92 -49.25 -5.71
C ALA A 487 -21.65 -48.25 -6.62
N THR A 488 -20.93 -47.82 -7.65
CA THR A 488 -21.37 -47.74 -9.05
C THR A 488 -22.88 -47.94 -9.30
N HIS A 489 -23.60 -46.84 -9.56
CA HIS A 489 -24.52 -46.63 -10.70
C HIS A 489 -25.26 -45.30 -10.49
N GLY A 490 -25.43 -44.55 -11.58
CA GLY A 490 -26.11 -43.26 -11.56
C GLY A 490 -27.57 -43.39 -11.17
N VAL A 491 -27.99 -42.61 -10.17
CA VAL A 491 -29.37 -42.18 -9.99
C VAL A 491 -29.37 -40.72 -9.57
N MET A 492 -30.12 -39.94 -10.33
CA MET A 492 -30.47 -38.54 -10.08
C MET A 492 -31.08 -38.40 -8.68
N ASN A 493 -30.53 -37.52 -7.85
CA ASN A 493 -31.28 -37.04 -6.68
C ASN A 493 -32.05 -35.78 -7.10
N GLN A 494 -33.34 -35.97 -7.38
CA GLN A 494 -34.31 -34.87 -7.41
C GLN A 494 -34.62 -34.44 -5.97
N GLY A 495 -34.64 -33.13 -5.74
CA GLY A 495 -35.48 -32.47 -4.74
C GLY A 495 -35.37 -32.95 -3.28
N VAL A 496 -34.35 -32.46 -2.56
CA VAL A 496 -34.47 -32.28 -1.10
C VAL A 496 -34.09 -30.85 -0.78
N ARG A 497 -35.07 -30.08 -0.27
CA ARG A 497 -34.87 -28.72 0.24
C ARG A 497 -33.88 -28.75 1.40
N PRO A 498 -32.79 -27.96 1.38
CA PRO A 498 -32.12 -27.59 2.61
C PRO A 498 -32.99 -26.56 3.32
N THR A 499 -33.49 -26.90 4.51
CA THR A 499 -34.02 -25.94 5.47
C THR A 499 -32.96 -24.88 5.75
N THR A 500 -33.28 -23.62 5.44
CA THR A 500 -32.47 -22.44 5.76
C THR A 500 -32.28 -22.32 7.27
N PRO A 501 -31.04 -22.34 7.81
CA PRO A 501 -30.78 -21.78 9.12
C PRO A 501 -30.79 -20.24 9.01
N PRO A 502 -31.09 -19.50 10.10
CA PRO A 502 -31.19 -18.05 10.05
C PRO A 502 -29.82 -17.42 9.75
N LEU A 503 -29.85 -16.25 9.11
CA LEU A 503 -28.74 -15.34 8.78
C LEU A 503 -27.51 -15.51 9.68
N SER A 504 -26.57 -16.36 9.25
CA SER A 504 -25.23 -16.43 9.85
C SER A 504 -24.41 -15.26 9.36
N HIS A 505 -23.84 -14.48 10.30
CA HIS A 505 -22.87 -13.42 10.02
C HIS A 505 -21.76 -13.88 9.06
N PRO A 506 -21.19 -12.97 8.23
CA PRO A 506 -20.06 -13.34 7.41
C PRO A 506 -18.90 -13.85 8.29
N PRO A 507 -18.16 -14.86 7.82
CA PRO A 507 -17.27 -15.63 8.69
C PRO A 507 -16.09 -14.86 9.30
N TRP A 508 -15.75 -13.67 8.79
CA TRP A 508 -14.62 -12.83 9.23
C TRP A 508 -14.93 -11.91 10.42
N PHE A 509 -16.04 -12.13 11.13
CA PHE A 509 -16.44 -11.30 12.28
C PHE A 509 -15.37 -11.23 13.39
N ALA A 510 -14.51 -12.25 13.52
CA ALA A 510 -13.45 -12.28 14.54
C ALA A 510 -12.19 -11.47 14.17
N THR A 511 -11.97 -11.13 12.89
CA THR A 511 -10.70 -10.52 12.44
C THR A 511 -10.69 -9.00 12.52
N ALA A 512 -11.87 -8.37 12.51
CA ALA A 512 -12.01 -6.92 12.61
C ALA A 512 -11.86 -6.38 14.05
N ASN A 513 -12.10 -7.22 15.06
CA ASN A 513 -12.26 -6.78 16.45
C ASN A 513 -10.98 -6.79 17.31
N HIS A 514 -9.79 -6.94 16.73
CA HIS A 514 -8.56 -6.86 17.53
C HIS A 514 -8.05 -5.43 17.78
N ARG A 515 -8.62 -4.39 17.15
CA ARG A 515 -8.36 -2.98 17.47
C ARG A 515 -9.54 -2.09 17.07
N LEU A 516 -10.54 -1.98 17.96
CA LEU A 516 -11.31 -0.75 18.15
C LEU A 516 -11.20 -0.35 19.62
#